data_AF-C6C032-F1
#
_entry.id   AF-C6C032-F1
#
_cell.length_a   1.000
_cell.length_b   1.000
_cell.length_c   1.000
_cell.angle_alpha   90.00
_cell.angle_beta   90.00
_cell.angle_gamma   90.00
#
_symmetry.space_group_name_H-M   'P 1'
#
loop_
_entity.id
_entity.type
_entity.pdbx_description
1 polymer ?
#
loop_
_entity_poly.entity_id
_entity_poly.type
_entity_poly.pdbx_seq_one_letter_code
_entity_poly.pdbx_strand_id
1 'polypeptide(L)'
;MAGLFIISLSYLLLAAHALRGGDGGLAVFMIGTAGLAFSRERWAGNVAGVMLGCGSLLWLVKGSSLINLRIGVGGDWIRLAVIMGSLFAVTIFAAAYCFSTAGRERFCQGKDQGWFRTSIFLLTVLLLEITRNKVSFPILLADRFFPGWGRAEIFLLACYASWLGGKMFSPEGAKTMRPRIWALFSLVFFGQLAFGIAGIEQFLMTGKLHLPVPALIAAGPVYRGSGFFMPILFTVSVLLVGPAWCSHLCYIGAWDDQCSRIGKLRPSRKFNSRLIWMRLALLAVVVGAAWGMRVAGASVAIAVWSASLFGLAGIAVMFWFSRRMGMMVHCTAFCPMGIVSNLLGRVSPWRMKISDDCCKCMKCSKSCRYNALKPVDIAAGRPGISCTLCGDCISSCSSSSLGYRLPIVTPKTARMVFLVLVITLHALFLGVARI
;
A
#
# COMPACT_ATOMS: atom_id res chain seq x y z
N MET A 1 16.88 -22.94 23.58
CA MET A 1 17.40 -21.55 23.70
C MET A 1 18.56 -21.26 22.75
N ALA A 2 19.45 -22.22 22.46
CA ALA A 2 20.60 -22.03 21.57
C ALA A 2 20.29 -21.38 20.20
N GLY A 3 19.23 -21.81 19.51
CA GLY A 3 18.89 -21.25 18.19
C GLY A 3 18.48 -19.77 18.23
N LEU A 4 17.79 -19.32 19.28
CA LEU A 4 17.43 -17.91 19.47
C LEU A 4 18.68 -17.05 19.73
N PHE A 5 19.60 -17.57 20.54
CA PHE A 5 20.88 -16.91 20.79
C PHE A 5 21.67 -16.69 19.49
N ILE A 6 21.77 -17.71 18.65
CA ILE A 6 22.50 -17.64 17.37
C ILE A 6 21.84 -16.64 16.40
N ILE A 7 20.51 -16.61 16.31
CA ILE A 7 19.77 -15.61 15.53
C ILE A 7 20.08 -14.20 16.02
N SER A 8 19.92 -13.96 17.33
CA SER A 8 20.12 -12.64 17.93
C SER A 8 21.57 -12.17 17.78
N LEU A 9 22.55 -13.04 18.03
CA LEU A 9 23.96 -12.74 17.85
C LEU A 9 24.28 -12.34 16.40
N SER A 10 23.76 -13.08 15.43
CA SER A 10 23.97 -12.79 14.00
C SER A 10 23.43 -11.41 13.61
N TYR A 11 22.24 -11.05 14.09
CA TYR A 11 21.67 -9.72 13.86
C TYR A 11 22.43 -8.60 14.58
N LEU A 12 22.90 -8.83 15.81
CA LEU A 12 23.69 -7.84 16.55
C LEU A 12 25.03 -7.56 15.85
N LEU A 13 25.67 -8.58 15.28
CA LEU A 13 26.89 -8.41 14.49
C LEU A 13 26.63 -7.61 13.19
N LEU A 14 25.52 -7.89 12.50
CA LEU A 14 25.08 -7.08 11.34
C LEU A 14 24.76 -5.63 11.74
N ALA A 15 24.11 -5.43 12.89
CA ALA A 15 23.80 -4.11 13.43
C ALA A 15 25.07 -3.33 13.79
N ALA A 16 26.04 -3.99 14.44
CA ALA A 16 27.33 -3.39 14.77
C ALA A 16 28.11 -2.99 13.52
N HIS A 17 28.05 -3.80 12.45
CA HIS A 17 28.63 -3.45 11.16
C HIS A 17 27.96 -2.22 10.53
N ALA A 18 26.63 -2.17 10.54
CA ALA A 18 25.87 -1.02 10.05
C ALA A 18 26.21 0.27 10.83
N LEU A 19 26.29 0.18 12.16
CA LEU A 19 26.64 1.31 13.03
C LEU A 19 28.07 1.79 12.76
N ARG A 20 29.03 0.88 12.59
CA ARG A 20 30.40 1.22 12.20
C ARG A 20 30.48 1.89 10.83
N GLY A 21 29.57 1.54 9.92
CA GLY A 21 29.41 2.18 8.61
C GLY A 21 28.66 3.53 8.64
N GLY A 22 28.24 4.01 9.82
CA GLY A 22 27.49 5.25 9.97
C GLY A 22 25.99 5.14 9.66
N ASP A 23 25.46 3.94 9.43
CA ASP A 23 24.04 3.71 9.10
C ASP A 23 23.24 3.29 10.35
N GLY A 24 22.89 4.29 11.16
CA GLY A 24 22.08 4.08 12.36
C GLY A 24 20.68 3.51 12.07
N GLY A 25 20.07 3.90 10.94
CA GLY A 25 18.77 3.38 10.51
C GLY A 25 18.81 1.87 10.23
N LEU A 26 19.85 1.39 9.54
CA LEU A 26 20.06 -0.03 9.28
C LEU A 26 20.39 -0.80 10.57
N ALA A 27 21.16 -0.21 11.48
CA ALA A 27 21.43 -0.83 12.79
C ALA A 27 20.12 -1.07 13.56
N VAL A 28 19.23 -0.07 13.62
CA VAL A 28 17.90 -0.20 14.24
C VAL A 28 17.05 -1.24 13.51
N PHE A 29 17.08 -1.29 12.19
CA PHE A 29 16.39 -2.33 11.41
C PHE A 29 16.83 -3.74 11.82
N MET A 30 18.15 -3.96 11.95
CA MET A 30 18.71 -5.27 12.32
C MET A 30 18.36 -5.64 13.76
N ILE A 31 18.48 -4.71 14.71
CA ILE A 31 18.09 -4.91 16.11
C ILE A 31 16.58 -5.19 16.22
N GLY A 32 15.75 -4.44 15.51
CA GLY A 32 14.31 -4.65 15.46
C GLY A 32 13.95 -6.03 14.92
N THR A 33 14.64 -6.49 13.87
CA THR A 33 14.45 -7.83 13.30
C THR A 33 14.91 -8.93 14.26
N ALA A 34 15.99 -8.72 15.03
CA ALA A 34 16.36 -9.59 16.14
C ALA A 34 15.23 -9.68 17.18
N GLY A 35 14.63 -8.53 17.52
CA GLY A 35 13.47 -8.44 18.41
C GLY A 35 12.27 -9.27 17.93
N LEU A 36 12.02 -9.29 16.61
CA LEU A 36 10.95 -10.11 16.03
C LEU A 36 11.17 -11.61 16.27
N ALA A 37 12.42 -12.09 16.33
CA ALA A 37 12.74 -13.49 16.59
C ALA A 37 12.35 -13.96 18.00
N PHE A 38 12.12 -13.04 18.94
CA PHE A 38 11.59 -13.37 20.27
C PHE A 38 10.10 -13.69 20.24
N SER A 39 9.37 -13.25 19.21
CA SER A 39 7.99 -13.69 18.99
C SER A 39 7.95 -15.19 18.62
N ARG A 40 6.80 -15.84 18.84
CA ARG A 40 6.56 -17.23 18.41
C ARG A 40 5.84 -17.31 17.07
N GLU A 41 5.77 -16.18 16.35
CA GLU A 41 5.02 -16.03 15.12
C GLU A 41 5.77 -16.62 13.91
N ARG A 42 5.08 -17.39 13.07
CA ARG A 42 5.68 -18.04 11.90
C ARG A 42 6.25 -17.05 10.89
N TRP A 43 5.57 -15.94 10.67
CA TRP A 43 6.01 -14.91 9.73
C TRP A 43 7.29 -14.21 10.21
N ALA A 44 7.43 -13.97 11.51
CA ALA A 44 8.61 -13.34 12.08
C ALA A 44 9.85 -14.22 11.92
N GLY A 45 9.70 -15.53 12.17
CA GLY A 45 10.76 -16.52 11.90
C GLY A 45 11.16 -16.58 10.42
N ASN A 46 10.19 -16.55 9.50
CA ASN A 46 10.48 -16.52 8.07
C ASN A 46 11.21 -15.23 7.65
N VAL A 47 10.76 -14.06 8.12
CA VAL A 47 11.44 -12.77 7.88
C VAL A 47 12.86 -12.82 8.43
N ALA A 48 13.03 -13.28 9.67
CA ALA A 48 14.33 -13.42 10.30
C ALA A 48 15.26 -14.31 9.48
N GLY A 49 14.77 -15.45 8.99
CA GLY A 49 15.55 -16.37 8.15
C GLY A 49 15.94 -15.77 6.80
N VAL A 50 15.01 -15.14 6.09
CA VAL A 50 15.29 -14.51 4.78
C VAL A 50 16.28 -13.35 4.93
N MET A 51 16.08 -12.47 5.90
CA MET A 51 16.95 -11.31 6.12
C MET A 51 18.36 -11.72 6.56
N LEU A 52 18.51 -12.76 7.40
CA LEU A 52 19.82 -13.35 7.71
C LEU A 52 20.48 -13.95 6.48
N GLY A 53 19.71 -14.63 5.61
CA GLY A 53 20.19 -15.10 4.32
C GLY A 53 20.77 -13.96 3.48
N CYS A 54 20.05 -12.84 3.34
CA CYS A 54 20.56 -11.64 2.68
C CYS A 54 21.80 -11.05 3.40
N GLY A 55 21.80 -11.02 4.74
CA GLY A 55 22.93 -10.55 5.54
C GLY A 55 24.18 -11.40 5.38
N SER A 56 24.04 -12.70 5.14
CA SER A 56 25.19 -13.58 4.84
C SER A 56 25.86 -13.19 3.52
N LEU A 57 25.09 -12.82 2.49
CA LEU A 57 25.65 -12.32 1.23
C LEU A 57 26.42 -11.01 1.43
N LEU A 58 25.99 -10.16 2.37
CA LEU A 58 26.73 -8.95 2.72
C LEU A 58 28.10 -9.29 3.30
N TRP A 59 28.19 -10.28 4.19
CA TRP A 59 29.48 -10.74 4.71
C TRP A 59 30.39 -11.30 3.62
N LEU A 60 29.84 -12.04 2.66
CA LEU A 60 30.59 -12.60 1.54
C LEU A 60 31.15 -11.49 0.63
N VAL A 61 30.32 -10.50 0.28
CA VAL A 61 30.73 -9.37 -0.57
C VAL A 61 31.73 -8.47 0.16
N LYS A 62 31.43 -8.01 1.38
CA LYS A 62 32.34 -7.14 2.14
C LYS A 62 33.62 -7.87 2.54
N GLY A 63 33.52 -9.15 2.88
CA GLY A 63 34.67 -9.99 3.23
C GLY A 63 35.63 -10.15 2.06
N SER A 64 35.11 -10.53 0.88
CA SER A 64 35.95 -10.65 -0.33
C SER A 64 36.60 -9.32 -0.71
N SER A 65 35.90 -8.19 -0.67
CA SER A 65 36.51 -6.87 -0.91
C SER A 65 37.66 -6.57 0.06
N LEU A 66 37.49 -6.82 1.36
CA LEU A 66 38.50 -6.52 2.37
C LEU A 66 39.71 -7.48 2.28
N ILE A 67 39.48 -8.75 1.95
CA ILE A 67 40.54 -9.74 1.73
C ILE A 67 41.35 -9.37 0.49
N ASN A 68 40.68 -9.05 -0.62
CA ASN A 68 41.35 -8.61 -1.85
C ASN A 68 42.18 -7.33 -1.63
N LEU A 69 41.67 -6.39 -0.82
CA LEU A 69 42.44 -5.20 -0.43
C LEU A 69 43.71 -5.57 0.34
N ARG A 70 43.64 -6.52 1.29
CA ARG A 70 44.80 -6.98 2.07
C ARG A 70 45.84 -7.68 1.20
N ILE A 71 45.40 -8.54 0.27
CA ILE A 71 46.27 -9.21 -0.70
C ILE A 71 46.97 -8.17 -1.58
N GLY A 72 46.23 -7.16 -2.08
CA GLY A 72 46.77 -6.12 -2.95
C GLY A 72 47.86 -5.26 -2.31
N VAL A 73 47.82 -5.09 -0.97
CA VAL A 73 48.87 -4.35 -0.22
C VAL A 73 49.94 -5.27 0.39
N GLY A 74 49.95 -6.57 0.05
CA GLY A 74 50.91 -7.55 0.57
C GLY A 74 50.78 -7.84 2.07
N GLY A 75 49.63 -7.55 2.67
CA GLY A 75 49.40 -7.77 4.10
C GLY A 75 48.89 -9.18 4.42
N ASP A 76 49.00 -9.61 5.69
CA ASP A 76 48.38 -10.84 6.17
C ASP A 76 46.84 -10.75 6.06
N TRP A 77 46.28 -11.71 5.34
CA TRP A 77 44.85 -11.82 5.04
C TRP A 77 44.20 -13.07 5.65
N ILE A 78 44.97 -14.03 6.17
CA ILE A 78 44.46 -15.33 6.65
C ILE A 78 43.55 -15.11 7.84
N ARG A 79 43.99 -14.32 8.83
CA ARG A 79 43.19 -13.99 10.02
C ARG A 79 41.85 -13.35 9.63
N LEU A 80 41.87 -12.43 8.67
CA LEU A 80 40.66 -11.75 8.20
C LEU A 80 39.72 -12.71 7.47
N ALA A 81 40.26 -13.58 6.61
CA ALA A 81 39.48 -14.58 5.90
C ALA A 81 38.78 -15.55 6.86
N VAL A 82 39.46 -16.00 7.91
CA VAL A 82 38.86 -16.83 8.96
C VAL A 82 37.73 -16.09 9.66
N ILE A 83 37.94 -14.84 10.09
CA ILE A 83 36.90 -14.03 10.75
C ILE A 83 35.66 -13.87 9.85
N MET A 84 35.85 -13.43 8.60
CA MET A 84 34.73 -13.19 7.68
C MET A 84 34.03 -14.49 7.29
N GLY A 85 34.77 -15.59 7.13
CA GLY A 85 34.23 -16.92 6.89
C GLY A 85 33.39 -17.43 8.06
N SER A 86 33.85 -17.23 9.30
CA SER A 86 33.08 -17.57 10.50
C SER A 86 31.80 -16.72 10.62
N LEU A 87 31.87 -15.41 10.36
CA LEU A 87 30.69 -14.54 10.36
C LEU A 87 29.66 -14.99 9.32
N PHE A 88 30.11 -15.31 8.11
CA PHE A 88 29.27 -15.88 7.07
C PHE A 88 28.61 -17.20 7.52
N ALA A 89 29.41 -18.15 8.03
CA ALA A 89 28.96 -19.47 8.45
C ALA A 89 27.92 -19.40 9.59
N VAL A 90 28.16 -18.57 10.61
CA VAL A 90 27.21 -18.38 11.72
C VAL A 90 25.92 -17.75 11.22
N THR A 91 26.02 -16.73 10.34
CA THR A 91 24.84 -16.02 9.82
C THR A 91 23.98 -16.93 8.92
N ILE A 92 24.59 -17.74 8.04
CA ILE A 92 23.85 -18.68 7.19
C ILE A 92 23.26 -19.83 8.00
N PHE A 93 23.97 -20.32 9.03
CA PHE A 93 23.43 -21.32 9.95
C PHE A 93 22.21 -20.78 10.71
N ALA A 94 22.27 -19.54 11.19
CA ALA A 94 21.14 -18.86 11.83
C ALA A 94 19.93 -18.74 10.88
N ALA A 95 20.18 -18.41 9.60
CA ALA A 95 19.15 -18.37 8.57
C ALA A 95 18.51 -19.75 8.35
N ALA A 96 19.32 -20.80 8.20
CA ALA A 96 18.87 -22.18 8.01
C ALA A 96 18.06 -22.69 9.20
N TYR A 97 18.47 -22.34 10.43
CA TYR A 97 17.76 -22.70 11.65
C TYR A 97 16.29 -22.22 11.64
N CYS A 98 16.00 -21.03 11.10
CA CYS A 98 14.63 -20.48 11.00
C CYS A 98 13.69 -21.34 10.14
N PHE A 99 14.24 -22.15 9.23
CA PHE A 99 13.49 -23.03 8.34
C PHE A 99 13.56 -24.51 8.73
N SER A 100 14.45 -24.88 9.64
CA SER A 100 14.58 -26.23 10.23
C SER A 100 13.32 -26.66 11.00
N THR A 101 13.24 -27.95 11.35
CA THR A 101 12.18 -28.50 12.21
C THR A 101 12.12 -27.77 13.55
N ALA A 102 13.25 -27.61 14.23
CA ALA A 102 13.35 -26.87 15.49
C ALA A 102 12.90 -25.41 15.35
N GLY A 103 13.26 -24.74 14.24
CA GLY A 103 12.78 -23.39 13.94
C GLY A 103 11.27 -23.33 13.75
N ARG A 104 10.68 -24.29 13.03
CA ARG A 104 9.22 -24.39 12.81
C ARG A 104 8.45 -24.68 14.10
N GLU A 105 9.05 -25.42 15.03
CA GLU A 105 8.49 -25.67 16.37
C GLU A 105 8.55 -24.41 17.25
N ARG A 106 9.63 -23.65 17.15
CA ARG A 106 9.77 -22.36 17.85
C ARG A 106 8.75 -21.34 17.34
N PHE A 107 8.71 -21.14 16.02
CA PHE A 107 7.86 -20.18 15.32
C PHE A 107 6.53 -20.83 14.89
N CYS A 108 5.77 -21.30 15.87
CA CYS A 108 4.59 -22.14 15.66
C CYS A 108 3.25 -21.40 15.52
N GLN A 109 3.17 -20.11 15.86
CA GLN A 109 1.92 -19.35 15.82
C GLN A 109 1.61 -18.82 14.42
N GLY A 110 0.33 -18.83 14.01
CA GLY A 110 -0.11 -18.27 12.73
C GLY A 110 0.49 -18.96 11.50
N LYS A 111 0.64 -20.29 11.52
CA LYS A 111 1.27 -21.08 10.44
C LYS A 111 0.62 -20.84 9.07
N ASP A 112 -0.70 -20.77 9.05
CA ASP A 112 -1.55 -20.50 7.88
C ASP A 112 -1.32 -19.11 7.26
N GLN A 113 -0.87 -18.15 8.07
CA GLN A 113 -0.60 -16.77 7.67
C GLN A 113 0.89 -16.48 7.49
N GLY A 114 1.76 -17.45 7.76
CA GLY A 114 3.21 -17.27 7.85
C GLY A 114 3.80 -16.60 6.61
N TRP A 115 3.73 -17.28 5.46
CA TRP A 115 4.24 -16.72 4.20
C TRP A 115 3.45 -15.51 3.71
N PHE A 116 2.14 -15.47 3.94
CA PHE A 116 1.31 -14.32 3.55
C PHE A 116 1.79 -13.01 4.21
N ARG A 117 2.00 -13.02 5.54
CA ARG A 117 2.51 -11.85 6.28
C ARG A 117 3.99 -11.59 6.00
N THR A 118 4.79 -12.65 5.78
CA THR A 118 6.20 -12.54 5.36
C THR A 118 6.31 -11.77 4.04
N SER A 119 5.52 -12.14 3.03
CA SER A 119 5.54 -11.49 1.72
C SER A 119 5.17 -10.01 1.82
N ILE A 120 4.20 -9.65 2.67
CA ILE A 120 3.85 -8.24 2.91
C ILE A 120 5.04 -7.48 3.50
N PHE A 121 5.69 -8.03 4.54
CA PHE A 121 6.85 -7.40 5.17
C PHE A 121 7.98 -7.20 4.14
N LEU A 122 8.40 -8.28 3.48
CA LEU A 122 9.54 -8.27 2.56
C LEU A 122 9.28 -7.39 1.34
N LEU A 123 8.07 -7.42 0.76
CA LEU A 123 7.73 -6.57 -0.37
C LEU A 123 7.67 -5.09 0.03
N THR A 124 7.21 -4.79 1.25
CA THR A 124 7.20 -3.41 1.77
C THR A 124 8.64 -2.89 1.95
N VAL A 125 9.52 -3.69 2.55
CA VAL A 125 10.95 -3.36 2.68
C VAL A 125 11.58 -3.15 1.31
N LEU A 126 11.39 -4.10 0.39
CA LEU A 126 11.97 -4.07 -0.95
C LEU A 126 11.54 -2.82 -1.72
N LEU A 127 10.24 -2.53 -1.78
CA LEU A 127 9.73 -1.40 -2.56
C LEU A 127 10.13 -0.06 -1.95
N LEU A 128 10.12 0.07 -0.61
CA LEU A 128 10.57 1.30 0.04
C LEU A 128 12.07 1.52 -0.12
N GLU A 129 12.90 0.47 -0.02
CA GLU A 129 14.34 0.57 -0.29
C GLU A 129 14.62 0.93 -1.76
N ILE A 130 13.95 0.29 -2.73
CA ILE A 130 14.09 0.65 -4.14
C ILE A 130 13.71 2.12 -4.34
N THR A 131 12.58 2.54 -3.78
CA THR A 131 12.09 3.92 -3.89
C THR A 131 13.10 4.91 -3.29
N ARG A 132 13.60 4.64 -2.09
CA ARG A 132 14.62 5.45 -1.40
C ARG A 132 15.92 5.56 -2.20
N ASN A 133 16.39 4.48 -2.82
CA ASN A 133 17.66 4.45 -3.55
C ASN A 133 17.56 5.02 -4.98
N LYS A 134 16.35 5.11 -5.56
CA LYS A 134 16.15 5.59 -6.94
C LYS A 134 15.85 7.08 -7.06
N VAL A 135 15.39 7.70 -5.98
CA VAL A 135 15.07 9.13 -5.93
C VAL A 135 16.25 9.93 -5.40
N SER A 136 16.43 11.14 -5.92
CA SER A 136 17.57 12.01 -5.57
C SER A 136 17.35 12.86 -4.32
N PHE A 137 16.22 12.70 -3.64
CA PHE A 137 15.82 13.49 -2.47
C PHE A 137 15.36 12.58 -1.32
N PRO A 138 15.36 13.05 -0.05
CA PRO A 138 14.88 12.25 1.07
C PRO A 138 13.37 12.02 0.97
N ILE A 139 12.99 10.85 0.44
CA ILE A 139 11.58 10.50 0.19
C ILE A 139 10.83 10.04 1.44
N LEU A 140 11.54 9.45 2.39
CA LEU A 140 11.01 9.04 3.69
C LEU A 140 11.04 10.20 4.69
N LEU A 141 10.08 10.25 5.63
CA LEU A 141 9.98 11.38 6.56
C LEU A 141 11.16 11.41 7.52
N ALA A 142 11.52 10.23 8.02
CA ALA A 142 12.58 10.08 8.98
C ALA A 142 13.90 10.60 8.40
N ASP A 143 14.21 10.34 7.13
CA ASP A 143 15.41 10.89 6.48
C ASP A 143 15.40 12.44 6.37
N ARG A 144 14.23 13.08 6.40
CA ARG A 144 14.12 14.56 6.34
C ARG A 144 14.38 15.21 7.69
N PHE A 145 13.94 14.59 8.78
CA PHE A 145 14.17 15.08 10.14
C PHE A 145 15.51 14.58 10.71
N PHE A 146 15.88 13.36 10.37
CA PHE A 146 17.04 12.64 10.88
C PHE A 146 17.74 11.91 9.71
N PRO A 147 18.72 12.55 9.04
CA PRO A 147 19.41 11.96 7.90
C PRO A 147 19.98 10.56 8.21
N GLY A 148 19.67 9.58 7.35
CA GLY A 148 20.12 8.18 7.51
C GLY A 148 19.17 7.28 8.30
N TRP A 149 18.09 7.83 8.89
CA TRP A 149 17.13 7.05 9.69
C TRP A 149 15.98 6.44 8.89
N GLY A 150 15.91 6.67 7.57
CA GLY A 150 14.84 6.14 6.71
C GLY A 150 14.66 4.63 6.83
N ARG A 151 15.73 3.86 7.02
CA ARG A 151 15.65 2.39 7.18
C ARG A 151 14.94 1.97 8.46
N ALA A 152 15.00 2.76 9.52
CA ALA A 152 14.20 2.54 10.72
C ALA A 152 12.71 2.77 10.44
N GLU A 153 12.35 3.80 9.67
CA GLU A 153 10.96 4.03 9.20
C GLU A 153 10.48 2.86 8.32
N ILE A 154 11.32 2.35 7.42
CA ILE A 154 11.01 1.17 6.59
C ILE A 154 10.68 -0.04 7.47
N PHE A 155 11.48 -0.31 8.50
CA PHE A 155 11.23 -1.40 9.44
C PHE A 155 9.85 -1.26 10.11
N LEU A 156 9.54 -0.06 10.61
CA LEU A 156 8.27 0.23 11.29
C LEU A 156 7.07 0.07 10.33
N LEU A 157 7.18 0.60 9.11
CA LEU A 157 6.14 0.46 8.08
C LEU A 157 5.94 -1.00 7.65
N ALA A 158 7.01 -1.78 7.52
CA ALA A 158 6.94 -3.19 7.18
C ALA A 158 6.30 -4.03 8.32
N CYS A 159 6.64 -3.74 9.58
CA CYS A 159 5.98 -4.31 10.75
C CYS A 159 4.48 -3.97 10.78
N TYR A 160 4.14 -2.70 10.57
CA TYR A 160 2.75 -2.23 10.46
C TYR A 160 1.99 -2.95 9.35
N ALA A 161 2.59 -3.08 8.16
CA ALA A 161 1.99 -3.78 7.03
C ALA A 161 1.76 -5.27 7.33
N SER A 162 2.74 -5.95 7.92
CA SER A 162 2.63 -7.37 8.32
C SER A 162 1.55 -7.59 9.39
N TRP A 163 1.46 -6.69 10.38
CA TRP A 163 0.38 -6.72 11.37
C TRP A 163 -0.99 -6.53 10.73
N LEU A 164 -1.11 -5.59 9.79
CA LEU A 164 -2.33 -5.36 9.05
C LEU A 164 -2.73 -6.58 8.20
N GLY A 165 -1.75 -7.26 7.60
CA GLY A 165 -1.93 -8.55 6.94
C GLY A 165 -2.67 -9.54 7.83
N GLY A 166 -2.19 -9.74 9.06
CA GLY A 166 -2.85 -10.63 10.01
C GLY A 166 -4.30 -10.23 10.31
N LYS A 167 -4.58 -8.93 10.47
CA LYS A 167 -5.94 -8.42 10.72
C LYS A 167 -6.86 -8.51 9.51
N MET A 168 -6.33 -8.47 8.28
CA MET A 168 -7.11 -8.54 7.04
C MET A 168 -7.16 -9.95 6.43
N PHE A 169 -6.55 -10.94 7.08
CA PHE A 169 -6.49 -12.30 6.56
C PHE A 169 -7.87 -12.92 6.36
N SER A 170 -8.84 -12.71 7.26
CA SER A 170 -10.23 -13.12 7.07
C SER A 170 -11.05 -12.07 6.30
N PRO A 171 -12.11 -12.46 5.56
CA PRO A 171 -13.01 -11.51 4.89
C PRO A 171 -13.63 -10.48 5.85
N GLU A 172 -14.02 -10.91 7.05
CA GLU A 172 -14.62 -10.08 8.11
C GLU A 172 -13.61 -9.07 8.65
N GLY A 173 -12.37 -9.54 8.88
CA GLY A 173 -11.25 -8.70 9.30
C GLY A 173 -10.94 -7.62 8.25
N ALA A 174 -10.87 -8.00 6.97
CA ALA A 174 -10.66 -7.06 5.87
C ALA A 174 -11.76 -5.99 5.77
N LYS A 175 -13.04 -6.39 5.85
CA LYS A 175 -14.19 -5.46 5.85
C LYS A 175 -14.15 -4.47 7.02
N THR A 176 -13.66 -4.91 8.17
CA THR A 176 -13.57 -4.08 9.39
C THR A 176 -12.37 -3.14 9.35
N MET A 177 -11.21 -3.64 8.91
CA MET A 177 -9.96 -2.89 8.92
C MET A 177 -9.83 -1.92 7.76
N ARG A 178 -10.33 -2.27 6.56
CA ARG A 178 -10.19 -1.44 5.35
C ARG A 178 -10.62 0.01 5.57
N PRO A 179 -11.84 0.33 6.07
CA PRO A 179 -12.22 1.73 6.32
C PRO A 179 -11.30 2.45 7.33
N ARG A 180 -10.80 1.74 8.34
CA ARG A 180 -9.97 2.32 9.41
C ARG A 180 -8.58 2.71 8.90
N ILE A 181 -7.92 1.80 8.20
CA ILE A 181 -6.59 2.09 7.63
C ILE A 181 -6.69 3.14 6.53
N TRP A 182 -7.78 3.14 5.77
CA TRP A 182 -7.98 4.10 4.70
C TRP A 182 -8.21 5.51 5.24
N ALA A 183 -8.97 5.63 6.33
CA ALA A 183 -9.09 6.86 7.10
C ALA A 183 -7.75 7.31 7.71
N LEU A 184 -6.96 6.39 8.28
CA LEU A 184 -5.62 6.70 8.78
C LEU A 184 -4.72 7.26 7.68
N PHE A 185 -4.71 6.65 6.50
CA PHE A 185 -3.94 7.16 5.36
C PHE A 185 -4.38 8.58 4.98
N SER A 186 -5.69 8.83 4.88
CA SER A 186 -6.19 10.18 4.61
C SER A 186 -5.81 11.17 5.70
N LEU A 187 -5.89 10.78 6.97
CA LEU A 187 -5.52 11.62 8.12
C LEU A 187 -4.05 12.00 8.07
N VAL A 188 -3.16 11.03 7.83
CA VAL A 188 -1.72 11.28 7.73
C VAL A 188 -1.42 12.19 6.54
N PHE A 189 -2.01 11.93 5.38
CA PHE A 189 -1.81 12.74 4.16
C PHE A 189 -2.21 14.21 4.37
N PHE A 190 -3.43 14.48 4.85
CA PHE A 190 -3.90 15.85 5.07
C PHE A 190 -3.27 16.50 6.32
N GLY A 191 -2.91 15.72 7.33
CA GLY A 191 -2.17 16.22 8.50
C GLY A 191 -0.81 16.75 8.10
N GLN A 192 -0.07 16.02 7.25
CA GLN A 192 1.21 16.48 6.72
C GLN A 192 1.06 17.74 5.86
N LEU A 193 0.02 17.82 5.02
CA LEU A 193 -0.29 19.05 4.29
C LEU A 193 -0.55 20.24 5.24
N ALA A 194 -1.35 20.03 6.28
CA ALA A 194 -1.68 21.08 7.25
C ALA A 194 -0.43 21.56 8.01
N PHE A 195 0.42 20.64 8.50
CA PHE A 195 1.68 20.99 9.16
C PHE A 195 2.67 21.67 8.20
N GLY A 196 2.71 21.23 6.94
CA GLY A 196 3.51 21.86 5.89
C GLY A 196 3.11 23.32 5.64
N ILE A 197 1.80 23.59 5.50
CA ILE A 197 1.27 24.95 5.34
C ILE A 197 1.46 25.79 6.61
N ALA A 198 1.44 25.17 7.79
CA ALA A 198 1.70 25.84 9.07
C ALA A 198 3.18 26.19 9.31
N GLY A 199 4.08 25.90 8.34
CA GLY A 199 5.48 26.33 8.37
C GLY A 199 6.49 25.20 8.63
N ILE A 200 6.06 23.94 8.79
CA ILE A 200 6.98 22.79 8.92
C ILE A 200 7.23 22.20 7.53
N GLU A 201 8.03 22.90 6.74
CA GLU A 201 8.26 22.62 5.31
C GLU A 201 8.79 21.20 5.03
N GLN A 202 9.39 20.52 6.01
CA GLN A 202 9.85 19.12 5.88
C GLN A 202 8.70 18.16 5.52
N PHE A 203 7.45 18.52 5.82
CA PHE A 203 6.27 17.74 5.43
C PHE A 203 5.85 17.93 3.97
N LEU A 204 6.34 18.97 3.29
CA LEU A 204 6.10 19.22 1.88
C LEU A 204 7.22 18.60 1.02
N MET A 205 6.88 17.91 -0.07
CA MET A 205 7.84 17.37 -1.05
C MET A 205 8.38 18.44 -1.98
N THR A 206 7.57 19.45 -2.30
CA THR A 206 7.96 20.52 -3.22
C THR A 206 7.56 21.86 -2.62
N GLY A 207 8.35 22.91 -2.91
CA GLY A 207 7.97 24.28 -2.57
C GLY A 207 6.76 24.82 -3.36
N LYS A 208 5.98 23.95 -4.02
CA LYS A 208 4.79 24.30 -4.79
C LYS A 208 3.58 23.57 -4.21
N LEU A 209 2.63 24.33 -3.70
CA LEU A 209 1.39 23.78 -3.16
C LEU A 209 0.60 23.03 -4.25
N HIS A 210 0.49 21.71 -4.13
CA HIS A 210 -0.40 20.90 -4.97
C HIS A 210 -1.72 20.68 -4.25
N LEU A 211 -2.79 21.26 -4.79
CA LEU A 211 -4.13 21.08 -4.22
C LEU A 211 -4.53 19.59 -4.31
N PRO A 212 -4.91 18.94 -3.19
CA PRO A 212 -5.25 17.52 -3.16
C PRO A 212 -6.67 17.25 -3.67
N VAL A 213 -6.95 17.54 -4.93
CA VAL A 213 -8.23 17.21 -5.58
C VAL A 213 -7.97 16.13 -6.64
N PRO A 214 -8.53 14.92 -6.53
CA PRO A 214 -8.24 13.81 -7.45
C PRO A 214 -8.42 14.17 -8.93
N ALA A 215 -9.38 15.03 -9.27
CA ALA A 215 -9.59 15.49 -10.65
C ALA A 215 -8.35 16.17 -11.26
N LEU A 216 -7.48 16.76 -10.44
CA LEU A 216 -6.23 17.38 -10.87
C LEU A 216 -5.18 16.35 -11.33
N ILE A 217 -5.36 15.06 -11.04
CA ILE A 217 -4.53 14.00 -11.64
C ILE A 217 -4.62 14.08 -13.17
N ALA A 218 -5.82 14.29 -13.73
CA ALA A 218 -6.00 14.48 -15.17
C ALA A 218 -5.87 15.95 -15.59
N ALA A 219 -6.51 16.87 -14.86
CA ALA A 219 -6.61 18.27 -15.27
C ALA A 219 -5.29 19.05 -15.12
N GLY A 220 -4.50 18.73 -14.10
CA GLY A 220 -3.28 19.46 -13.76
C GLY A 220 -2.23 19.46 -14.88
N PRO A 221 -1.87 18.28 -15.43
CA PRO A 221 -0.97 18.19 -16.59
C PRO A 221 -1.55 18.82 -17.85
N VAL A 222 -2.88 18.76 -18.06
CA VAL A 222 -3.53 19.39 -19.22
C VAL A 222 -3.40 20.91 -19.16
N TYR A 223 -3.59 21.51 -17.99
CA TYR A 223 -3.41 22.95 -17.78
C TYR A 223 -1.92 23.35 -17.87
N ARG A 224 -1.04 22.69 -17.11
CA ARG A 224 0.38 23.05 -16.98
C ARG A 224 1.25 22.61 -18.16
N GLY A 225 0.86 21.56 -18.89
CA GLY A 225 1.68 20.93 -19.94
C GLY A 225 2.90 20.16 -19.39
N SER A 226 2.95 19.94 -18.08
CA SER A 226 4.04 19.27 -17.36
C SER A 226 3.52 18.64 -16.07
N GLY A 227 4.36 17.88 -15.35
CA GLY A 227 4.00 17.29 -14.06
C GLY A 227 3.25 15.95 -14.14
N PHE A 228 3.79 15.01 -14.93
CA PHE A 228 3.18 13.69 -15.16
C PHE A 228 3.35 12.67 -14.03
N PHE A 229 4.01 13.05 -12.92
CA PHE A 229 4.25 12.16 -11.79
C PHE A 229 2.96 11.54 -11.24
N MET A 230 1.93 12.35 -10.94
CA MET A 230 0.66 11.86 -10.40
C MET A 230 -0.13 10.98 -11.39
N PRO A 231 -0.27 11.33 -12.69
CA PRO A 231 -0.81 10.42 -13.70
C PRO A 231 -0.10 9.08 -13.78
N ILE A 232 1.24 9.07 -13.75
CA ILE A 232 2.04 7.85 -13.82
C ILE A 232 1.81 7.01 -12.57
N LEU A 233 1.92 7.61 -11.38
CA LEU A 233 1.67 6.94 -10.11
C LEU A 233 0.26 6.34 -10.04
N PHE A 234 -0.75 7.12 -10.44
CA PHE A 234 -2.14 6.68 -10.52
C PHE A 234 -2.30 5.52 -11.51
N THR A 235 -1.74 5.62 -12.71
CA THR A 235 -1.86 4.59 -13.75
C THR A 235 -1.19 3.29 -13.31
N VAL A 236 0.06 3.35 -12.83
CA VAL A 236 0.79 2.17 -12.37
C VAL A 236 0.06 1.50 -11.20
N SER A 237 -0.41 2.29 -10.22
CA SER A 237 -1.17 1.71 -9.09
C SER A 237 -2.51 1.09 -9.52
N VAL A 238 -3.23 1.69 -10.46
CA VAL A 238 -4.45 1.10 -11.05
C VAL A 238 -4.14 -0.15 -11.87
N LEU A 239 -3.01 -0.24 -12.57
CA LEU A 239 -2.62 -1.47 -13.25
C LEU A 239 -2.33 -2.60 -12.24
N LEU A 240 -1.65 -2.27 -11.14
CA LEU A 240 -1.28 -3.24 -10.08
C LEU A 240 -2.47 -3.76 -9.27
N VAL A 241 -3.43 -2.90 -8.89
CA VAL A 241 -4.55 -3.29 -8.01
C VAL A 241 -5.95 -3.02 -8.58
N GLY A 242 -6.04 -2.63 -9.85
CA GLY A 242 -7.29 -2.33 -10.51
C GLY A 242 -7.99 -1.09 -9.92
N PRO A 243 -9.33 -1.04 -9.95
CA PRO A 243 -10.08 0.07 -9.39
C PRO A 243 -10.04 0.15 -7.85
N ALA A 244 -9.32 -0.77 -7.19
CA ALA A 244 -9.06 -0.77 -5.76
C ALA A 244 -8.33 0.47 -5.27
N TRP A 245 -7.62 1.18 -6.16
CA TRP A 245 -7.07 2.50 -5.85
C TRP A 245 -8.13 3.42 -5.22
N CYS A 246 -9.34 3.46 -5.80
CA CYS A 246 -10.43 4.28 -5.30
C CYS A 246 -10.99 3.83 -3.94
N SER A 247 -10.70 2.61 -3.47
CA SER A 247 -11.23 2.07 -2.22
C SER A 247 -10.19 1.71 -1.15
N HIS A 248 -8.91 1.97 -1.45
CA HIS A 248 -7.78 1.70 -0.55
C HIS A 248 -6.73 2.80 -0.53
N LEU A 249 -6.50 3.50 -1.65
CA LEU A 249 -5.34 4.41 -1.81
C LEU A 249 -5.74 5.87 -2.09
N CYS A 250 -7.01 6.14 -2.39
CA CYS A 250 -7.50 7.51 -2.62
C CYS A 250 -7.86 8.19 -1.30
N TYR A 251 -7.15 9.25 -0.91
CA TYR A 251 -7.41 9.97 0.35
C TYR A 251 -8.82 10.59 0.41
N ILE A 252 -9.36 11.14 -0.70
CA ILE A 252 -10.75 11.67 -0.75
C ILE A 252 -11.79 10.55 -0.67
N GLY A 253 -11.52 9.38 -1.23
CA GLY A 253 -12.47 8.27 -1.15
C GLY A 253 -12.71 7.80 0.29
N ALA A 254 -11.73 7.97 1.19
CA ALA A 254 -11.87 7.66 2.61
C ALA A 254 -12.96 8.52 3.27
N TRP A 255 -13.04 9.81 2.89
CA TRP A 255 -14.08 10.72 3.38
C TRP A 255 -15.47 10.29 2.89
N ASP A 256 -15.58 9.90 1.62
CA ASP A 256 -16.85 9.41 1.06
C ASP A 256 -17.31 8.09 1.72
N ASP A 257 -16.38 7.17 1.99
CA ASP A 257 -16.67 5.91 2.70
C ASP A 257 -17.13 6.21 4.13
N GLN A 258 -16.46 7.12 4.85
CA GLN A 258 -16.87 7.57 6.18
C GLN A 258 -18.26 8.20 6.14
N CYS A 259 -18.49 9.20 5.27
CA CYS A 259 -19.80 9.86 5.11
C CYS A 259 -20.90 8.84 4.82
N SER A 260 -20.65 7.86 3.94
CA SER A 260 -21.63 6.82 3.63
C SER A 260 -21.99 5.94 4.84
N ARG A 261 -21.09 5.79 5.82
CA ARG A 261 -21.29 4.96 7.01
C ARG A 261 -21.91 5.73 8.17
N ILE A 262 -21.93 7.07 8.12
CA ILE A 262 -22.61 7.90 9.11
C ILE A 262 -24.09 7.54 9.13
N GLY A 263 -24.64 7.29 10.32
CA GLY A 263 -26.03 6.88 10.52
C GLY A 263 -26.30 5.38 10.31
N LYS A 264 -25.27 4.56 10.04
CA LYS A 264 -25.38 3.09 9.88
C LYS A 264 -26.42 2.66 8.84
N LEU A 265 -26.72 3.53 7.88
CA LEU A 265 -27.67 3.27 6.81
C LEU A 265 -27.13 2.19 5.87
N ARG A 266 -28.07 1.39 5.34
CA ARG A 266 -27.79 0.46 4.25
C ARG A 266 -27.78 1.25 2.93
N PRO A 267 -26.93 0.87 1.95
CA PRO A 267 -26.93 1.44 0.61
C PRO A 267 -28.33 1.50 -0.01
N SER A 268 -28.72 2.69 -0.48
CA SER A 268 -30.00 2.93 -1.13
C SER A 268 -30.11 2.16 -2.44
N ARG A 269 -31.24 1.47 -2.63
CA ARG A 269 -31.57 0.77 -3.88
C ARG A 269 -32.11 1.71 -4.98
N LYS A 270 -32.50 2.93 -4.62
CA LYS A 270 -33.12 3.90 -5.53
C LYS A 270 -32.10 4.68 -6.37
N PHE A 271 -30.81 4.39 -6.23
CA PHE A 271 -29.77 5.13 -6.95
C PHE A 271 -29.74 4.79 -8.43
N ASN A 272 -29.85 5.82 -9.26
CA ASN A 272 -29.82 5.68 -10.70
C ASN A 272 -28.42 5.28 -11.19
N SER A 273 -28.29 4.03 -11.68
CA SER A 273 -27.02 3.52 -12.18
C SER A 273 -26.46 4.29 -13.37
N ARG A 274 -27.30 4.99 -14.14
CA ARG A 274 -26.86 5.80 -15.30
C ARG A 274 -25.99 6.98 -14.88
N LEU A 275 -26.02 7.39 -13.61
CA LEU A 275 -25.16 8.45 -13.06
C LEU A 275 -23.67 8.12 -13.17
N ILE A 276 -23.30 6.87 -13.43
CA ILE A 276 -21.92 6.53 -13.80
C ILE A 276 -21.41 7.35 -14.99
N TRP A 277 -22.27 7.64 -15.97
CA TRP A 277 -21.92 8.38 -17.17
C TRP A 277 -21.73 9.88 -16.89
N MET A 278 -22.30 10.40 -15.81
CA MET A 278 -21.98 11.76 -15.36
C MET A 278 -20.49 11.90 -15.02
N ARG A 279 -19.83 10.85 -14.52
CA ARG A 279 -18.38 10.89 -14.27
C ARG A 279 -17.58 11.08 -15.57
N LEU A 280 -18.06 10.52 -16.68
CA LEU A 280 -17.46 10.70 -18.00
C LEU A 280 -17.72 12.12 -18.53
N ALA A 281 -18.94 12.63 -18.38
CA ALA A 281 -19.27 14.01 -18.73
C ALA A 281 -18.43 15.00 -17.91
N LEU A 282 -18.33 14.80 -16.59
CA LEU A 282 -17.50 15.62 -15.70
C LEU A 282 -16.02 15.52 -16.03
N LEU A 283 -15.52 14.34 -16.45
CA LEU A 283 -14.15 14.20 -16.91
C LEU A 283 -13.91 15.07 -18.15
N ALA A 284 -14.81 15.02 -19.14
CA ALA A 284 -14.72 15.83 -20.35
C ALA A 284 -14.79 17.33 -20.02
N VAL A 285 -15.68 17.75 -19.12
CA VAL A 285 -15.79 19.13 -18.65
C VAL A 285 -14.52 19.59 -17.94
N VAL A 286 -14.00 18.80 -17.00
CA VAL A 286 -12.80 19.15 -16.23
C VAL A 286 -11.57 19.25 -17.13
N VAL A 287 -11.36 18.28 -18.03
CA VAL A 287 -10.24 18.29 -18.98
C VAL A 287 -10.40 19.42 -20.00
N GLY A 288 -11.60 19.61 -20.54
CA GLY A 288 -11.91 20.70 -21.48
C GLY A 288 -11.72 22.08 -20.86
N ALA A 289 -12.17 22.28 -19.62
CA ALA A 289 -11.95 23.52 -18.88
C ALA A 289 -10.46 23.78 -18.61
N ALA A 290 -9.70 22.74 -18.21
CA ALA A 290 -8.25 22.86 -18.02
C ALA A 290 -7.51 23.23 -19.31
N TRP A 291 -7.89 22.62 -20.43
CA TRP A 291 -7.34 22.95 -21.74
C TRP A 291 -7.74 24.36 -22.19
N GLY A 292 -9.01 24.74 -22.05
CA GLY A 292 -9.51 26.07 -22.36
C GLY A 292 -8.80 27.17 -21.56
N MET A 293 -8.60 26.95 -20.25
CA MET A 293 -7.81 27.85 -19.40
C MET A 293 -6.36 27.99 -19.86
N ARG A 294 -5.75 26.90 -20.34
CA ARG A 294 -4.38 26.94 -20.89
C ARG A 294 -4.32 27.77 -22.16
N VAL A 295 -5.23 27.53 -23.11
CA VAL A 295 -5.28 28.26 -24.39
C VAL A 295 -5.59 29.75 -24.18
N ALA A 296 -6.47 30.07 -23.24
CA ALA A 296 -6.81 31.45 -22.88
C ALA A 296 -5.73 32.17 -22.05
N GLY A 297 -4.63 31.50 -21.69
CA GLY A 297 -3.59 32.09 -20.83
C GLY A 297 -4.09 32.47 -19.44
N ALA A 298 -5.09 31.76 -18.90
CA ALA A 298 -5.66 32.05 -17.60
C ALA A 298 -4.59 31.98 -16.50
N SER A 299 -4.73 32.80 -15.47
CA SER A 299 -3.78 32.81 -14.36
C SER A 299 -3.91 31.54 -13.49
N VAL A 300 -2.81 31.16 -12.83
CA VAL A 300 -2.81 30.02 -11.87
C VAL A 300 -3.84 30.23 -10.76
N ALA A 301 -4.09 31.47 -10.34
CA ALA A 301 -5.10 31.79 -9.35
C ALA A 301 -6.51 31.34 -9.78
N ILE A 302 -6.89 31.60 -11.03
CA ILE A 302 -8.20 31.17 -11.57
C ILE A 302 -8.28 29.63 -11.55
N ALA A 303 -7.25 28.95 -12.06
CA ALA A 303 -7.23 27.49 -12.08
C ALA A 303 -7.32 26.87 -10.68
N VAL A 304 -6.63 27.45 -9.69
CA VAL A 304 -6.70 27.01 -8.28
C VAL A 304 -8.09 27.26 -7.70
N TRP A 305 -8.70 28.43 -7.92
CA TRP A 305 -10.05 28.72 -7.44
C TRP A 305 -11.10 27.79 -8.05
N SER A 306 -11.05 27.55 -9.36
CA SER A 306 -11.95 26.60 -10.04
C SER A 306 -11.76 25.18 -9.49
N ALA A 307 -10.53 24.72 -9.27
CA ALA A 307 -10.25 23.41 -8.70
C ALA A 307 -10.73 23.29 -7.25
N SER A 308 -10.55 24.34 -6.44
CA SER A 308 -11.03 24.41 -5.07
C SER A 308 -12.55 24.36 -5.01
N LEU A 309 -13.25 25.12 -5.85
CA LEU A 309 -14.71 25.10 -5.94
C LEU A 309 -15.22 23.70 -6.33
N PHE A 310 -14.57 23.05 -7.30
CA PHE A 310 -14.91 21.67 -7.68
C PHE A 310 -14.69 20.68 -6.51
N GLY A 311 -13.58 20.83 -5.78
CA GLY A 311 -13.29 20.05 -4.58
C GLY A 311 -14.34 20.22 -3.49
N LEU A 312 -14.72 21.47 -3.19
CA LEU A 312 -15.76 21.82 -2.22
C LEU A 312 -17.13 21.28 -2.62
N ALA A 313 -17.51 21.38 -3.91
CA ALA A 313 -18.71 20.75 -4.45
C ALA A 313 -18.68 19.22 -4.25
N GLY A 314 -17.51 18.61 -4.39
CA GLY A 314 -17.30 17.19 -4.09
C GLY A 314 -17.57 16.84 -2.63
N ILE A 315 -17.08 17.64 -1.68
CA ILE A 315 -17.31 17.47 -0.23
C ILE A 315 -18.79 17.65 0.10
N ALA A 316 -19.42 18.67 -0.48
CA ALA A 316 -20.87 18.90 -0.40
C ALA A 316 -21.67 17.65 -0.82
N VAL A 317 -21.31 17.03 -1.95
CA VAL A 317 -21.96 15.78 -2.41
C VAL A 317 -21.81 14.66 -1.38
N MET A 318 -20.65 14.53 -0.74
CA MET A 318 -20.44 13.53 0.32
C MET A 318 -21.32 13.79 1.54
N PHE A 319 -21.32 15.02 2.02
CA PHE A 319 -22.04 15.40 3.24
C PHE A 319 -23.55 15.25 3.10
N TRP A 320 -24.12 15.64 1.95
CA TRP A 320 -25.56 15.57 1.72
C TRP A 320 -25.99 14.23 1.13
N PHE A 321 -25.44 13.81 -0.01
CA PHE A 321 -25.95 12.66 -0.74
C PHE A 321 -25.36 11.33 -0.25
N SER A 322 -24.05 11.24 -0.06
CA SER A 322 -23.41 9.98 0.37
C SER A 322 -23.90 9.55 1.76
N ARG A 323 -23.99 10.51 2.69
CA ARG A 323 -24.57 10.30 4.02
C ARG A 323 -26.02 9.84 3.97
N ARG A 324 -26.91 10.56 3.26
CA ARG A 324 -28.35 10.24 3.22
C ARG A 324 -28.65 8.91 2.53
N MET A 325 -27.86 8.53 1.53
CA MET A 325 -28.08 7.29 0.78
C MET A 325 -27.34 6.08 1.34
N GLY A 326 -26.46 6.25 2.34
CA GLY A 326 -25.61 5.18 2.83
C GLY A 326 -24.69 4.60 1.75
N MET A 327 -24.29 5.43 0.78
CA MET A 327 -23.52 5.03 -0.41
C MET A 327 -22.38 6.00 -0.70
N MET A 328 -21.38 5.57 -1.46
CA MET A 328 -20.25 6.41 -1.87
C MET A 328 -20.62 7.17 -3.16
N VAL A 329 -21.53 8.13 -3.02
CA VAL A 329 -22.16 8.85 -4.15
C VAL A 329 -21.14 9.72 -4.86
N HIS A 330 -20.26 10.39 -4.11
CA HIS A 330 -19.18 11.17 -4.71
C HIS A 330 -18.31 10.27 -5.61
N CYS A 331 -17.84 9.13 -5.11
CA CYS A 331 -17.02 8.20 -5.89
C CYS A 331 -17.78 7.54 -7.05
N THR A 332 -19.11 7.36 -6.93
CA THR A 332 -19.92 6.61 -7.91
C THR A 332 -20.55 7.49 -9.01
N ALA A 333 -20.76 8.79 -8.75
CA ALA A 333 -21.45 9.71 -9.68
C ALA A 333 -20.71 11.02 -9.96
N PHE A 334 -19.87 11.52 -9.05
CA PHE A 334 -19.27 12.85 -9.15
C PHE A 334 -17.79 12.82 -9.56
N CYS A 335 -16.99 11.96 -8.95
CA CYS A 335 -15.54 11.96 -9.16
C CYS A 335 -15.16 11.46 -10.57
N PRO A 336 -14.54 12.30 -11.43
CA PRO A 336 -14.19 11.90 -12.79
C PRO A 336 -13.08 10.84 -12.80
N MET A 337 -12.15 10.89 -11.84
CA MET A 337 -11.12 9.84 -11.72
C MET A 337 -11.70 8.47 -11.37
N GLY A 338 -12.92 8.40 -10.83
CA GLY A 338 -13.61 7.14 -10.57
C GLY A 338 -13.93 6.37 -11.86
N ILE A 339 -14.34 7.03 -12.94
CA ILE A 339 -14.57 6.34 -14.23
C ILE A 339 -13.25 5.97 -14.90
N VAL A 340 -12.23 6.84 -14.80
CA VAL A 340 -10.88 6.54 -15.32
C VAL A 340 -10.33 5.28 -14.66
N SER A 341 -10.41 5.20 -13.33
CA SER A 341 -10.00 4.03 -12.54
C SER A 341 -10.74 2.75 -12.95
N ASN A 342 -12.06 2.83 -13.15
CA ASN A 342 -12.88 1.68 -13.57
C ASN A 342 -12.57 1.21 -14.99
N LEU A 343 -12.26 2.13 -15.92
CA LEU A 343 -11.91 1.80 -17.29
C LEU A 343 -10.50 1.22 -17.39
N LEU A 344 -9.50 1.90 -16.80
CA LEU A 344 -8.12 1.42 -16.74
C LEU A 344 -8.01 0.09 -15.98
N GLY A 345 -8.83 -0.08 -14.93
CA GLY A 345 -8.91 -1.31 -14.15
C GLY A 345 -9.33 -2.54 -14.96
N ARG A 346 -9.91 -2.38 -16.16
CA ARG A 346 -10.18 -3.50 -17.08
C ARG A 346 -8.89 -4.11 -17.63
N VAL A 347 -7.80 -3.35 -17.71
CA VAL A 347 -6.48 -3.86 -18.13
C VAL A 347 -5.84 -4.70 -17.02
N SER A 348 -6.08 -4.32 -15.76
CA SER A 348 -5.58 -5.07 -14.60
C SER A 348 -6.11 -6.52 -14.61
N PRO A 349 -5.34 -7.53 -14.17
CA PRO A 349 -5.77 -8.93 -14.24
C PRO A 349 -6.81 -9.32 -13.16
N TRP A 350 -7.03 -8.45 -12.18
CA TRP A 350 -7.96 -8.73 -11.07
C TRP A 350 -9.42 -8.69 -11.51
N ARG A 351 -10.17 -9.74 -11.16
CA ARG A 351 -11.63 -9.80 -11.35
C ARG A 351 -12.32 -10.21 -10.06
N MET A 352 -13.54 -9.76 -9.89
CA MET A 352 -14.48 -10.29 -8.91
C MET A 352 -15.49 -11.13 -9.68
N LYS A 353 -15.67 -12.40 -9.32
CA LYS A 353 -16.66 -13.28 -9.96
C LYS A 353 -17.62 -13.87 -8.93
N ILE A 354 -18.83 -14.16 -9.40
CA ILE A 354 -19.85 -14.90 -8.69
C ILE A 354 -19.98 -16.26 -9.39
N SER A 355 -19.84 -17.36 -8.65
CA SER A 355 -19.97 -18.71 -9.20
C SER A 355 -21.43 -19.19 -9.23
N ASP A 356 -21.66 -20.27 -9.97
CA ASP A 356 -23.01 -20.78 -10.30
C ASP A 356 -23.76 -21.34 -9.08
N ASP A 357 -23.03 -21.73 -8.03
CA ASP A 357 -23.56 -22.14 -6.71
C ASP A 357 -24.14 -20.97 -5.89
N CYS A 358 -24.17 -19.74 -6.45
CA CYS A 358 -24.76 -18.60 -5.78
C CYS A 358 -26.26 -18.78 -5.53
N CYS A 359 -26.67 -18.79 -4.26
CA CYS A 359 -28.06 -18.90 -3.85
C CYS A 359 -28.91 -17.63 -4.09
N LYS A 360 -28.38 -16.60 -4.80
CA LYS A 360 -29.06 -15.34 -5.16
C LYS A 360 -29.75 -14.62 -3.99
N CYS A 361 -29.27 -14.78 -2.75
CA CYS A 361 -29.88 -14.21 -1.53
C CYS A 361 -29.80 -12.67 -1.39
N MET A 362 -29.10 -11.98 -2.30
CA MET A 362 -28.92 -10.52 -2.33
C MET A 362 -28.27 -9.88 -1.08
N LYS A 363 -27.66 -10.66 -0.18
CA LYS A 363 -26.96 -10.13 1.01
C LYS A 363 -25.77 -9.23 0.62
N CYS A 364 -24.99 -9.63 -0.39
CA CYS A 364 -23.85 -8.86 -0.91
C CYS A 364 -24.28 -7.54 -1.58
N SER A 365 -25.48 -7.51 -2.19
CA SER A 365 -26.07 -6.28 -2.75
C SER A 365 -26.32 -5.24 -1.66
N LYS A 366 -26.82 -5.67 -0.49
CA LYS A 366 -27.10 -4.82 0.68
C LYS A 366 -25.83 -4.28 1.36
N SER A 367 -24.64 -4.79 1.05
CA SER A 367 -23.37 -4.28 1.59
C SER A 367 -22.57 -3.45 0.58
N CYS A 368 -22.94 -3.47 -0.71
CA CYS A 368 -22.23 -2.77 -1.77
C CYS A 368 -22.54 -1.25 -1.77
N ARG A 369 -21.61 -0.44 -1.28
CA ARG A 369 -21.74 1.03 -1.25
C ARG A 369 -21.49 1.73 -2.59
N TYR A 370 -21.07 0.98 -3.61
CA TYR A 370 -20.78 1.45 -4.98
C TYR A 370 -21.89 1.09 -5.99
N ASN A 371 -23.01 0.52 -5.52
CA ASN A 371 -24.11 0.05 -6.35
C ASN A 371 -23.68 -0.88 -7.52
N ALA A 372 -22.69 -1.75 -7.28
CA ALA A 372 -22.09 -2.62 -8.27
C ALA A 372 -22.62 -4.06 -8.25
N LEU A 373 -23.54 -4.38 -7.34
CA LEU A 373 -24.10 -5.72 -7.16
C LEU A 373 -25.64 -5.66 -7.22
N LYS A 374 -26.18 -5.30 -8.37
CA LYS A 374 -27.63 -5.31 -8.61
C LYS A 374 -28.10 -6.73 -8.94
N PRO A 375 -29.42 -7.01 -8.89
CA PRO A 375 -29.95 -8.30 -9.28
C PRO A 375 -29.49 -8.76 -10.68
N VAL A 376 -29.45 -7.85 -11.65
CA VAL A 376 -28.96 -8.13 -13.02
C VAL A 376 -27.47 -8.48 -13.05
N ASP A 377 -26.65 -7.83 -12.21
CA ASP A 377 -25.20 -8.09 -12.13
C ASP A 377 -24.93 -9.46 -11.49
N ILE A 378 -25.68 -9.78 -10.42
CA ILE A 378 -25.61 -11.08 -9.74
C ILE A 378 -26.05 -12.21 -10.67
N ALA A 379 -27.13 -11.99 -11.44
CA ALA A 379 -27.57 -12.95 -12.46
C ALA A 379 -26.54 -13.15 -13.58
N ALA A 380 -25.80 -12.09 -13.93
CA ALA A 380 -24.71 -12.15 -14.92
C ALA A 380 -23.38 -12.73 -14.38
N GLY A 381 -23.34 -13.18 -13.12
CA GLY A 381 -22.15 -13.79 -12.53
C GLY A 381 -20.99 -12.83 -12.24
N ARG A 382 -21.20 -11.51 -12.35
CA ARG A 382 -20.12 -10.51 -12.17
C ARG A 382 -20.65 -9.15 -11.70
N PRO A 383 -19.89 -8.43 -10.85
CA PRO A 383 -20.26 -7.05 -10.49
C PRO A 383 -20.29 -6.12 -11.69
N GLY A 384 -21.11 -5.06 -11.60
CA GLY A 384 -21.13 -3.96 -12.55
C GLY A 384 -19.84 -3.13 -12.56
N ILE A 385 -19.71 -2.28 -13.57
CA ILE A 385 -18.52 -1.44 -13.83
C ILE A 385 -18.14 -0.49 -12.67
N SER A 386 -19.07 -0.16 -11.76
CA SER A 386 -18.76 0.67 -10.59
C SER A 386 -18.02 -0.08 -9.47
N CYS A 387 -17.77 -1.39 -9.60
CA CYS A 387 -17.05 -2.18 -8.62
C CYS A 387 -15.60 -1.70 -8.48
N THR A 388 -15.21 -1.34 -7.25
CA THR A 388 -13.84 -0.92 -6.94
C THR A 388 -12.98 -2.04 -6.36
N LEU A 389 -13.40 -3.31 -6.39
CA LEU A 389 -12.64 -4.41 -5.77
C LEU A 389 -12.33 -4.17 -4.27
N CYS A 390 -13.23 -3.55 -3.52
CA CYS A 390 -13.02 -3.29 -2.08
C CYS A 390 -13.15 -4.54 -1.19
N GLY A 391 -13.84 -5.58 -1.68
CA GLY A 391 -14.02 -6.85 -0.96
C GLY A 391 -15.04 -6.85 0.18
N ASP A 392 -15.68 -5.72 0.53
CA ASP A 392 -16.67 -5.62 1.62
C ASP A 392 -17.85 -6.60 1.45
N CYS A 393 -18.14 -6.98 0.22
CA CYS A 393 -19.20 -7.92 -0.15
C CYS A 393 -18.86 -9.39 0.16
N ILE A 394 -17.58 -9.77 0.19
CA ILE A 394 -17.13 -11.17 0.35
C ILE A 394 -17.58 -11.73 1.69
N SER A 395 -17.36 -10.98 2.78
CA SER A 395 -17.76 -11.40 4.14
C SER A 395 -19.29 -11.52 4.32
N SER A 396 -20.07 -11.04 3.35
CA SER A 396 -21.54 -11.08 3.40
C SER A 396 -22.11 -12.29 2.64
N CYS A 397 -21.27 -13.02 1.89
CA CYS A 397 -21.66 -14.17 1.09
C CYS A 397 -21.52 -15.46 1.92
N SER A 398 -22.65 -16.00 2.39
CA SER A 398 -22.66 -17.22 3.20
C SER A 398 -22.32 -18.49 2.42
N SER A 399 -22.57 -18.50 1.10
CA SER A 399 -22.25 -19.64 0.22
C SER A 399 -20.81 -19.62 -0.30
N SER A 400 -20.00 -18.61 0.05
CA SER A 400 -18.64 -18.42 -0.48
C SER A 400 -18.54 -18.35 -2.01
N SER A 401 -19.65 -18.09 -2.72
CA SER A 401 -19.73 -18.05 -4.19
C SER A 401 -19.18 -16.74 -4.79
N LEU A 402 -18.82 -15.74 -3.98
CA LEU A 402 -18.31 -14.44 -4.43
C LEU A 402 -16.85 -14.25 -3.99
N GLY A 403 -15.95 -14.02 -4.94
CA GLY A 403 -14.54 -13.81 -4.61
C GLY A 403 -13.65 -13.27 -5.73
N TYR A 404 -12.41 -12.97 -5.37
CA TYR A 404 -11.37 -12.56 -6.30
C TYR A 404 -10.98 -13.70 -7.23
N ARG A 405 -10.69 -13.37 -8.48
CA ARG A 405 -10.16 -14.26 -9.51
C ARG A 405 -8.97 -13.59 -10.17
N LEU A 406 -7.94 -14.38 -10.36
CA LEU A 406 -6.76 -14.08 -11.16
C LEU A 406 -6.53 -15.31 -12.04
N PRO A 407 -6.09 -15.16 -13.30
CA PRO A 407 -5.79 -16.31 -14.15
C PRO A 407 -4.84 -17.28 -13.43
N ILE A 408 -5.03 -18.59 -13.65
CA ILE A 408 -4.10 -19.66 -13.23
C ILE A 408 -4.10 -19.98 -11.71
N VAL A 409 -4.71 -19.15 -10.86
CA VAL A 409 -4.71 -19.38 -9.39
C VAL A 409 -6.11 -19.57 -8.79
N THR A 410 -6.17 -20.25 -7.65
CA THR A 410 -7.40 -20.45 -6.89
C THR A 410 -7.96 -19.12 -6.34
N PRO A 411 -9.27 -19.00 -6.06
CA PRO A 411 -9.85 -17.78 -5.49
C PRO A 411 -9.25 -17.37 -4.15
N LYS A 412 -8.90 -18.35 -3.32
CA LYS A 412 -8.24 -18.14 -2.03
C LYS A 412 -6.86 -17.50 -2.23
N THR A 413 -6.04 -18.07 -3.12
CA THR A 413 -4.72 -17.53 -3.47
C THR A 413 -4.84 -16.16 -4.13
N ALA A 414 -5.79 -15.97 -5.05
CA ALA A 414 -6.03 -14.68 -5.71
C ALA A 414 -6.32 -13.57 -4.68
N ARG A 415 -7.17 -13.85 -3.67
CA ARG A 415 -7.45 -12.90 -2.58
C ARG A 415 -6.19 -12.60 -1.75
N MET A 416 -5.40 -13.62 -1.42
CA MET A 416 -4.16 -13.43 -0.66
C MET A 416 -3.19 -12.53 -1.44
N VAL A 417 -2.90 -12.85 -2.71
CA VAL A 417 -1.98 -12.03 -3.52
C VAL A 417 -2.49 -10.59 -3.67
N PHE A 418 -3.79 -10.41 -3.91
CA PHE A 418 -4.40 -9.08 -3.97
C PHE A 418 -4.21 -8.30 -2.66
N LEU A 419 -4.45 -8.94 -1.50
CA LEU A 419 -4.24 -8.30 -0.20
C LEU A 419 -2.76 -7.99 0.06
N VAL A 420 -1.83 -8.86 -0.34
CA VAL A 420 -0.39 -8.56 -0.25
C VAL A 420 -0.09 -7.25 -0.98
N LEU A 421 -0.51 -7.13 -2.24
CA LEU A 421 -0.25 -5.95 -3.06
C LEU A 421 -0.89 -4.70 -2.47
N VAL A 422 -2.18 -4.75 -2.10
CA VAL A 422 -2.91 -3.57 -1.60
C VAL A 422 -2.37 -3.11 -0.24
N ILE A 423 -2.03 -4.04 0.66
CA ILE A 423 -1.48 -3.68 1.98
C ILE A 423 -0.07 -3.10 1.84
N THR A 424 0.77 -3.69 0.98
CA THR A 424 2.10 -3.17 0.70
C THR A 424 2.03 -1.79 0.03
N LEU A 425 1.15 -1.58 -0.96
CA LEU A 425 0.97 -0.26 -1.58
C LEU A 425 0.43 0.77 -0.57
N HIS A 426 -0.47 0.37 0.33
CA HIS A 426 -0.94 1.24 1.40
C HIS A 426 0.20 1.70 2.31
N ALA A 427 1.07 0.78 2.75
CA ALA A 427 2.23 1.12 3.56
C ALA A 427 3.26 1.99 2.80
N LEU A 428 3.48 1.69 1.52
CA LEU A 428 4.32 2.50 0.63
C LEU A 428 3.79 3.93 0.53
N PHE A 429 2.49 4.09 0.28
CA PHE A 429 1.84 5.40 0.19
C PHE A 429 1.86 6.11 1.54
N LEU A 430 1.70 5.41 2.65
CA LEU A 430 1.80 6.01 3.98
C LEU A 430 3.21 6.56 4.28
N GLY A 431 4.26 5.86 3.83
CA GLY A 431 5.65 6.27 4.00
C GLY A 431 6.10 7.38 3.04
N VAL A 432 5.51 7.43 1.83
CA VAL A 432 6.02 8.24 0.72
C VAL A 432 5.05 9.33 0.24
N ALA A 433 3.74 9.12 0.30
CA ALA A 433 2.77 10.03 -0.33
C ALA A 433 2.66 11.34 0.43
N ARG A 434 3.30 12.38 -0.11
CA ARG A 434 3.29 13.76 0.40
C ARG A 434 3.17 14.74 -0.77
N ILE A 435 2.82 16.00 -0.47
CA ILE A 435 2.58 17.09 -1.46
C ILE A 435 3.82 17.92 -1.67
#